data_AF-A0A2V7RWH7-F1
#
_entry.id   AF-A0A2V7RWH7-F1
#
_cell.length_a   1.000
_cell.length_b   1.000
_cell.length_c   1.000
_cell.angle_alpha   90.00
_cell.angle_beta   90.00
_cell.angle_gamma   90.00
#
_symmetry.space_group_name_H-M   'P 1'
#
loop_
_entity.id
_entity.type
_entity.pdbx_description
1 polymer ?
#
loop_
_entity_poly.entity_id
_entity_poly.type
_entity_poly.pdbx_seq_one_letter_code
_entity_poly.pdbx_strand_id
1 'polypeptide(L)'
;MEVSMRSLILAVALTLGAAAAGAQGLHFGRTTSLSPFWRELEDNTLSQLVQEALQANTDVHVAAARLTSTRASRRLAALDLLPSVTATGSAARQQLSIAQIPGLSRQLPQQQLWDAGFDASWELDVFGRVTRNVRAQGALVESAEHGLTDMEVSI
;
A
#
# COMPACT_ATOMS: atom_id res chain seq x y z
N MET A 1 -57.81 14.24 4.66
CA MET A 1 -57.24 12.92 4.38
C MET A 1 -55.82 12.96 4.93
N GLU A 2 -55.54 12.78 6.23
CA GLU A 2 -55.89 11.64 7.11
C GLU A 2 -55.56 10.31 6.39
N VAL A 3 -54.67 9.41 6.83
CA VAL A 3 -54.09 9.05 8.13
C VAL A 3 -52.76 8.26 7.89
N SER A 4 -51.80 8.35 8.84
CA SER A 4 -50.83 7.35 9.37
C SER A 4 -50.41 6.15 8.47
N MET A 5 -49.12 5.76 8.42
CA MET A 5 -48.60 4.79 9.40
C MET A 5 -47.06 4.82 9.54
N ARG A 6 -46.62 4.99 10.78
CA ARG A 6 -45.24 4.93 11.28
C ARG A 6 -44.81 3.48 11.50
N SER A 7 -43.53 3.17 11.32
CA SER A 7 -42.88 2.08 12.08
C SER A 7 -41.40 2.39 12.30
N LEU A 8 -41.09 2.83 13.52
CA LEU A 8 -39.74 2.90 14.10
C LEU A 8 -39.51 1.57 14.84
N ILE A 9 -38.41 0.88 14.57
CA ILE A 9 -37.95 -0.20 15.46
C ILE A 9 -36.95 0.42 16.44
N LEU A 10 -37.45 0.70 17.64
CA LEU A 10 -36.69 1.09 18.81
C LEU A 10 -36.22 -0.20 19.51
N ALA A 11 -34.92 -0.47 19.52
CA ALA A 11 -34.36 -1.54 20.33
C ALA A 11 -34.26 -1.06 21.79
N VAL A 12 -35.19 -1.51 22.62
CA VAL A 12 -35.14 -1.36 24.08
C VAL A 12 -34.15 -2.39 24.62
N ALA A 13 -32.98 -1.93 25.07
CA ALA A 13 -32.08 -2.74 25.87
C ALA A 13 -32.54 -2.69 27.33
N LEU A 14 -32.97 -3.83 27.86
CA LEU A 14 -33.40 -4.01 29.23
C LEU A 14 -32.21 -3.80 30.18
N THR A 15 -32.31 -2.79 31.05
CA THR A 15 -31.39 -2.60 32.18
C THR A 15 -31.74 -3.58 33.29
N LEU A 16 -30.90 -4.60 33.50
CA LEU A 16 -30.94 -5.41 34.72
C LEU A 16 -29.94 -4.82 35.73
N GLY A 17 -30.45 -4.12 36.73
CA GLY A 17 -29.67 -3.67 37.87
C GLY A 17 -29.34 -4.85 38.79
N ALA A 18 -28.06 -5.20 38.88
CA ALA A 18 -27.51 -5.98 39.98
C ALA A 18 -26.46 -5.11 40.67
N ALA A 19 -26.81 -4.63 41.87
CA ALA A 19 -25.86 -3.99 42.77
C ALA A 19 -24.85 -5.03 43.27
N ALA A 20 -23.63 -4.99 42.72
CA ALA A 20 -22.47 -5.62 43.32
C ALA A 20 -21.56 -4.50 43.84
N ALA A 21 -21.52 -4.37 45.17
CA ALA A 21 -20.61 -3.50 45.88
C ALA A 21 -19.15 -3.89 45.62
N GLY A 22 -18.28 -2.88 45.53
CA GLY A 22 -16.87 -3.01 45.87
C GLY A 22 -15.96 -3.69 44.85
N ALA A 23 -15.64 -3.00 43.76
CA ALA A 23 -14.31 -3.08 43.17
C ALA A 23 -14.04 -1.75 42.47
N GLN A 24 -13.25 -0.89 43.10
CA GLN A 24 -12.63 0.23 42.41
C GLN A 24 -11.61 -0.40 41.45
N GLY A 25 -12.09 -0.83 40.29
CA GLY A 25 -11.24 -1.39 39.25
C GLY A 25 -10.21 -0.33 38.91
N LEU A 26 -8.93 -0.72 38.99
CA LEU A 26 -7.83 0.11 38.54
C LEU A 26 -8.14 0.55 37.11
N HIS A 27 -8.59 1.80 36.96
CA HIS A 27 -8.70 2.43 35.67
C HIS A 27 -7.26 2.69 35.22
N PHE A 28 -6.64 1.70 34.58
CA PHE A 28 -5.42 1.92 33.82
C PHE A 28 -5.74 3.03 32.82
N GLY A 29 -5.18 4.22 33.07
CA GLY A 29 -5.45 5.42 32.29
C GLY A 29 -5.28 5.09 30.82
N ARG A 30 -6.32 5.37 30.02
CA ARG A 30 -6.42 4.95 28.61
C ARG A 30 -5.48 5.72 27.66
N THR A 31 -4.46 6.37 28.19
CA THR A 31 -3.47 7.18 27.47
C THR A 31 -2.15 7.20 28.23
N THR A 32 -1.56 6.04 28.48
CA THR A 32 -0.13 5.98 28.79
C THR A 32 0.60 6.12 27.45
N SER A 33 1.27 7.24 27.22
CA SER A 33 2.40 7.26 26.29
C SER A 33 3.35 6.18 26.81
N LEU A 34 3.44 5.05 26.10
CA LEU A 34 4.36 3.97 26.45
C LEU A 34 5.77 4.47 26.15
N SER A 35 6.34 5.20 27.10
CA SER A 35 7.79 5.28 27.20
C SER A 35 8.29 3.83 27.31
N PRO A 36 9.35 3.44 26.59
CA PRO A 36 9.89 2.10 26.71
C PRO A 36 10.15 1.77 28.18
N PHE A 37 9.66 0.63 28.67
CA PHE A 37 9.62 0.32 30.11
C PHE A 37 11.00 0.44 30.78
N TRP A 38 12.08 0.14 30.03
CA TRP A 38 13.45 0.21 30.52
C TRP A 38 13.92 1.64 30.81
N ARG A 39 13.30 2.67 30.23
CA ARG A 39 13.65 4.08 30.53
C ARG A 39 13.26 4.50 31.94
N GLU A 40 12.27 3.83 32.55
CA GLU A 40 11.87 4.07 33.94
C GLU A 40 12.92 3.60 34.95
N LEU A 41 13.88 2.77 34.52
CA LEU A 41 14.99 2.30 35.35
C LEU A 41 16.10 3.36 35.52
N GLU A 42 16.06 4.45 34.75
CA GLU A 42 17.03 5.55 34.77
C GLU A 42 18.50 5.10 34.59
N ASP A 43 18.72 3.96 33.93
CA ASP A 43 20.05 3.42 33.63
C ASP A 43 20.53 3.85 32.23
N ASN A 44 21.55 4.70 32.21
CA ASN A 44 22.17 5.20 30.97
C ASN A 44 22.90 4.11 30.18
N THR A 45 23.55 3.16 30.87
CA THR A 45 24.25 2.05 30.22
C THR A 45 23.25 1.10 29.57
N LEU A 46 22.16 0.76 30.26
CA LEU A 46 21.09 -0.04 29.68
C LEU A 46 20.47 0.65 28.45
N SER A 47 20.23 1.95 28.55
CA SER A 47 19.67 2.73 27.43
C SER A 47 20.57 2.73 26.20
N GLN A 48 21.89 2.80 26.38
CA GLN A 48 22.88 2.69 25.30
C GLN A 48 22.88 1.30 24.68
N LEU A 49 22.91 0.24 25.50
CA LEU A 49 22.90 -1.14 25.01
C LEU A 49 21.65 -1.47 24.19
N VAL A 50 20.48 -1.01 24.61
CA VAL A 50 19.24 -1.20 23.84
C VAL A 50 19.28 -0.45 22.50
N GLN A 51 19.81 0.77 22.47
CA GLN A 51 19.97 1.51 21.22
C GLN A 51 20.96 0.83 20.26
N GLU A 52 22.08 0.34 20.77
CA GLU A 52 23.04 -0.43 19.98
C GLU A 52 22.41 -1.73 19.44
N ALA A 53 21.66 -2.44 20.28
CA ALA A 53 20.96 -3.65 19.89
C ALA A 53 19.94 -3.37 18.78
N LEU A 54 19.09 -2.35 18.92
CA LEU A 54 18.12 -1.95 17.88
C LEU A 54 18.78 -1.59 16.55
N GLN A 55 19.93 -0.92 16.59
CA GLN A 55 20.66 -0.55 15.38
C GLN A 55 21.40 -1.73 14.74
N ALA A 56 21.87 -2.69 15.53
CA ALA A 56 22.62 -3.85 15.05
C ALA A 56 21.73 -5.06 14.72
N ASN A 57 20.47 -5.09 15.16
CA ASN A 57 19.60 -6.26 15.01
C ASN A 57 19.11 -6.44 13.57
N THR A 58 19.56 -7.53 12.93
CA THR A 58 19.20 -7.90 11.56
C THR A 58 17.70 -8.11 11.36
N ASP A 59 16.97 -8.63 12.34
CA ASP A 59 15.54 -8.90 12.22
C ASP A 59 14.73 -7.60 12.14
N VAL A 60 15.14 -6.55 12.87
CA VAL A 60 14.56 -5.19 12.74
C VAL A 60 14.82 -4.63 11.34
N HIS A 61 16.04 -4.79 10.81
CA HIS A 61 16.35 -4.38 9.43
C HIS A 61 15.50 -5.13 8.40
N VAL A 62 15.28 -6.43 8.60
CA VAL A 62 14.41 -7.25 7.73
C VAL A 62 12.96 -6.77 7.82
N ALA A 63 12.45 -6.47 9.01
CA ALA A 63 11.11 -5.93 9.19
C ALA A 63 10.94 -4.55 8.53
N ALA A 64 11.92 -3.66 8.67
CA ALA A 64 11.93 -2.35 8.02
C ALA A 64 11.98 -2.46 6.48
N ALA A 65 12.76 -3.41 5.95
CA ALA A 65 12.80 -3.70 4.52
C ALA A 65 11.45 -4.22 4.00
N ARG A 66 10.77 -5.09 4.77
CA ARG A 66 9.41 -5.57 4.44
C ARG A 66 8.40 -4.43 4.42
N LEU A 67 8.46 -3.51 5.39
CA LEU A 67 7.61 -2.31 5.38
C LEU A 67 7.87 -1.43 4.15
N THR A 68 9.13 -1.27 3.76
CA THR A 68 9.49 -0.51 2.55
C THR A 68 8.93 -1.18 1.29
N SER A 69 9.05 -2.51 1.19
CA SER A 69 8.53 -3.30 0.07
C SER A 69 7.01 -3.24 -0.05
N THR A 70 6.27 -3.35 1.06
CA THR A 70 4.80 -3.25 1.07
C THR A 70 4.34 -1.85 0.69
N ARG A 71 5.02 -0.80 1.16
CA ARG A 71 4.75 0.60 0.73
C ARG A 71 4.98 0.81 -0.76
N ALA A 72 6.04 0.22 -1.31
CA ALA A 72 6.30 0.25 -2.76
C ALA A 72 5.19 -0.47 -3.54
N SER A 73 4.76 -1.65 -3.06
CA SER A 73 3.68 -2.42 -3.68
C SER A 73 2.34 -1.66 -3.66
N ARG A 74 2.01 -0.98 -2.55
CA ARG A 74 0.84 -0.10 -2.47
C ARG A 74 0.92 1.07 -3.45
N ARG A 75 2.11 1.68 -3.62
CA ARG A 75 2.31 2.74 -4.62
C ARG A 75 2.10 2.22 -6.04
N LEU A 76 2.67 1.07 -6.39
CA LEU A 76 2.45 0.44 -7.70
C LEU A 76 0.97 0.19 -7.96
N ALA A 77 0.24 -0.40 -7.00
CA ALA A 77 -1.20 -0.59 -7.12
C ALA A 77 -1.99 0.72 -7.29
N ALA A 78 -1.50 1.83 -6.73
CA ALA A 78 -2.13 3.14 -6.89
C ALA A 78 -1.85 3.78 -8.26
N LEU A 79 -0.75 3.41 -8.94
CA LEU A 79 -0.46 3.90 -10.29
C LEU A 79 -1.44 3.36 -11.32
N ASP A 80 -2.11 2.22 -11.05
CA ASP A 80 -3.18 1.69 -11.90
C ASP A 80 -4.41 2.62 -11.99
N LEU A 81 -4.52 3.64 -11.11
CA LEU A 81 -5.55 4.68 -11.20
C LEU A 81 -5.19 5.76 -12.23
N LEU A 82 -3.95 5.80 -12.70
CA LEU A 82 -3.46 6.79 -13.65
C LEU A 82 -3.37 6.18 -15.06
N PRO A 83 -3.34 7.01 -16.11
CA PRO A 83 -3.02 6.55 -17.45
C PRO A 83 -1.62 5.92 -17.51
N SER A 84 -1.51 4.78 -18.17
CA SER A 84 -0.22 4.21 -18.58
C SER A 84 0.24 4.90 -19.85
N VAL A 85 1.45 5.43 -19.83
CA VAL A 85 2.08 6.11 -20.97
C VAL A 85 3.33 5.35 -21.38
N THR A 86 3.41 4.98 -22.65
CA THR A 86 4.57 4.30 -23.24
C THR A 86 5.15 5.16 -24.34
N ALA A 87 6.47 5.33 -24.38
CA ALA A 87 7.16 5.98 -25.47
C ALA A 87 7.95 4.93 -26.27
N THR A 88 7.90 5.04 -27.60
CA THR A 88 8.58 4.12 -28.50
C THR A 88 9.40 4.90 -29.52
N GLY A 89 10.48 4.26 -29.98
CA GLY A 89 11.33 4.78 -31.03
C GLY A 89 11.99 3.62 -31.77
N SER A 90 11.94 3.64 -33.09
CA SER A 90 12.54 2.63 -33.96
C SER A 90 13.22 3.26 -35.16
N ALA A 91 14.28 2.60 -35.62
CA ALA A 91 14.94 2.93 -36.87
C ALA A 91 15.15 1.63 -37.65
N ALA A 92 14.76 1.60 -38.91
CA ALA A 92 14.90 0.44 -39.78
C ALA A 92 15.47 0.86 -41.14
N ARG A 93 16.21 -0.06 -41.78
CA ARG A 93 16.68 0.10 -43.15
C ARG A 93 16.09 -1.05 -43.95
N GLN A 94 15.30 -0.72 -44.97
CA GLN A 94 14.66 -1.71 -45.82
C GLN A 94 15.07 -1.54 -47.27
N GLN A 95 15.22 -2.66 -47.98
CA GLN A 95 15.38 -2.67 -49.43
C GLN A 95 14.40 -3.69 -50.00
N LEU A 96 13.40 -3.20 -50.72
CA LEU A 96 12.37 -4.05 -51.32
C LEU A 96 12.92 -4.70 -52.59
N SER A 97 12.73 -6.01 -52.70
CA SER A 97 13.12 -6.76 -53.90
C SER A 97 12.07 -6.59 -54.99
N ILE A 98 12.50 -6.60 -56.26
CA ILE A 98 11.62 -6.51 -57.44
C ILE A 98 10.57 -7.65 -57.42
N ALA A 99 10.94 -8.83 -56.94
CA ALA A 99 10.04 -9.99 -56.84
C ALA A 99 8.88 -9.79 -55.84
N GLN A 100 8.95 -8.80 -54.96
CA GLN A 100 7.93 -8.52 -53.95
C GLN A 100 6.84 -7.55 -54.45
N ILE A 101 7.03 -6.91 -55.61
CA ILE A 101 6.12 -5.88 -56.14
C ILE A 101 5.72 -6.21 -57.58
N PRO A 102 4.50 -6.71 -57.82
CA PRO A 102 4.00 -7.00 -59.17
C PRO A 102 4.01 -5.75 -60.06
N GLY A 103 4.53 -5.87 -61.28
CA GLY A 103 4.58 -4.77 -62.26
C GLY A 103 5.81 -3.85 -62.14
N LEU A 104 6.70 -4.09 -61.18
CA LEU A 104 7.93 -3.33 -61.03
C LEU A 104 9.06 -3.97 -61.88
N SER A 105 9.74 -3.17 -62.69
CA SER A 105 10.84 -3.64 -63.58
C SER A 105 12.24 -3.24 -63.10
N ARG A 106 12.34 -2.44 -62.03
CA ARG A 106 13.61 -1.92 -61.50
C ARG A 106 13.63 -1.96 -59.98
N GLN A 107 14.79 -2.26 -59.40
CA GLN A 107 15.00 -2.29 -57.95
C GLN A 107 14.72 -0.91 -57.34
N LEU A 108 13.91 -0.87 -56.28
CA LEU A 108 13.70 0.34 -55.50
C LEU A 108 14.98 0.70 -54.72
N PRO A 109 15.25 2.00 -54.51
CA PRO A 109 16.33 2.44 -53.66
C PRO A 109 16.09 1.97 -52.22
N GLN A 110 17.19 1.74 -51.50
CA GLN A 110 17.13 1.43 -50.09
C GLN A 110 16.50 2.60 -49.30
N GLN A 111 15.58 2.28 -48.41
CA GLN A 111 14.88 3.23 -47.57
C GLN A 111 15.39 3.16 -46.13
N GLN A 112 15.36 4.30 -45.46
CA GLN A 112 15.59 4.43 -44.03
C GLN A 112 14.28 4.93 -43.42
N LEU A 113 13.81 4.23 -42.40
CA LEU A 113 12.58 4.50 -41.68
C LEU A 113 12.96 4.83 -40.26
N TRP A 114 12.37 5.91 -39.75
CA TRP A 114 12.49 6.31 -38.37
C TRP A 114 11.10 6.63 -37.87
N ASP A 115 10.76 6.03 -36.74
CA ASP A 115 9.49 6.24 -36.06
C ASP A 115 9.80 6.56 -34.60
N ALA A 116 9.11 7.55 -34.06
CA ALA A 116 9.18 7.88 -32.65
C ALA A 116 7.83 8.45 -32.23
N GLY A 117 7.34 8.01 -31.07
CA GLY A 117 6.01 8.38 -30.61
C GLY A 117 5.78 7.99 -29.16
N PHE A 118 4.59 8.32 -28.69
CA PHE A 118 4.10 7.87 -27.40
C PHE A 118 2.63 7.51 -27.51
N ASP A 119 2.20 6.56 -26.69
CA ASP A 119 0.84 6.09 -26.56
C ASP A 119 0.42 6.21 -25.10
N ALA A 120 -0.86 6.49 -24.87
CA ALA A 120 -1.44 6.54 -23.54
C ALA A 120 -2.72 5.70 -23.49
N SER A 121 -2.87 4.89 -22.45
CA SER A 121 -4.07 4.07 -22.21
C SER A 121 -4.51 4.20 -20.76
N TRP A 122 -5.82 4.25 -20.52
CA TRP A 122 -6.36 4.42 -19.16
C TRP A 122 -7.64 3.61 -18.98
N GLU A 123 -7.71 2.85 -17.89
CA GLU A 123 -8.92 2.17 -17.45
C GLU A 123 -9.58 2.98 -16.33
N LEU A 124 -10.81 3.44 -16.55
CA LEU A 124 -11.56 4.16 -15.53
C LEU A 124 -12.07 3.19 -14.46
N ASP A 125 -11.72 3.43 -13.19
CA ASP A 125 -12.12 2.60 -12.06
C ASP A 125 -13.57 2.86 -11.61
N VAL A 126 -14.55 2.61 -12.49
CA VAL A 126 -15.98 2.88 -12.23
C VAL A 126 -16.52 2.01 -11.08
N PHE A 127 -16.08 0.75 -11.01
CA PHE A 127 -16.57 -0.21 -10.03
C PHE A 127 -15.69 -0.33 -8.79
N GLY A 128 -14.59 0.43 -8.69
CA GLY A 128 -13.69 0.42 -7.55
C GLY A 128 -12.78 -0.81 -7.44
N ARG A 129 -12.49 -1.51 -8.55
CA ARG A 129 -11.57 -2.66 -8.58
C ARG A 129 -10.17 -2.24 -8.13
N VAL A 130 -9.63 -1.17 -8.72
CA VAL A 130 -8.28 -0.68 -8.40
C VAL A 130 -8.26 -0.07 -7.00
N THR A 131 -9.25 0.75 -6.67
CA THR A 131 -9.39 1.36 -5.35
C THR A 131 -9.42 0.31 -4.23
N ARG A 132 -10.15 -0.80 -4.41
CA ARG A 132 -10.17 -1.91 -3.44
C ARG A 132 -8.82 -2.62 -3.36
N ASN A 133 -8.10 -2.78 -4.47
CA ASN A 133 -6.74 -3.32 -4.47
C ASN A 133 -5.78 -2.42 -3.66
N VAL A 134 -5.78 -1.11 -3.89
CA VAL A 134 -4.95 -0.15 -3.13
C VAL A 134 -5.25 -0.21 -1.63
N ARG A 135 -6.53 -0.35 -1.25
CA ARG A 135 -6.92 -0.54 0.16
C ARG A 135 -6.39 -1.84 0.73
N ALA A 136 -6.47 -2.95 -0.01
CA ALA A 136 -5.90 -4.23 0.42
C ALA A 136 -4.38 -4.14 0.62
N GLN A 137 -3.65 -3.48 -0.29
CA GLN A 137 -2.22 -3.20 -0.11
C GLN A 137 -1.96 -2.27 1.09
N GLY A 138 -2.87 -1.34 1.38
CA GLY A 138 -2.84 -0.51 2.59
C GLY A 138 -2.87 -1.34 3.87
N ALA A 139 -3.76 -2.34 3.95
CA ALA A 139 -3.81 -3.24 5.11
C ALA A 139 -2.53 -4.07 5.27
N LEU A 140 -1.86 -4.43 4.17
CA LEU A 140 -0.55 -5.10 4.23
C LEU A 140 0.56 -4.18 4.74
N VAL A 141 0.52 -2.89 4.39
CA VAL A 141 1.44 -1.89 4.97
C VAL A 141 1.23 -1.78 6.47
N GLU A 142 -0.02 -1.63 6.93
CA GLU A 142 -0.35 -1.55 8.36
C GLU A 142 0.11 -2.81 9.11
N SER A 143 -0.11 -4.01 8.56
CA SER A 143 0.41 -5.25 9.13
C SER A 143 1.94 -5.27 9.21
N ALA A 144 2.64 -4.73 8.22
CA ALA A 144 4.10 -4.65 8.23
C ALA A 144 4.62 -3.58 9.22
N GLU A 145 3.88 -2.48 9.43
CA GLU A 145 4.19 -1.48 10.46
C GLU A 145 4.11 -2.11 11.85
N HIS A 146 3.02 -2.84 12.14
CA HIS A 146 2.90 -3.58 13.39
C HIS A 146 3.98 -4.66 13.54
N GLY A 147 4.32 -5.37 12.46
CA GLY A 147 5.41 -6.33 12.47
C GLY A 147 6.77 -5.70 12.81
N LEU A 148 7.06 -4.48 12.34
CA LEU A 148 8.27 -3.76 12.71
C LEU A 148 8.24 -3.36 14.19
N THR A 149 7.13 -2.78 14.66
CA THR A 149 6.98 -2.38 16.07
C THR A 149 7.12 -3.58 17.02
N ASP A 150 6.60 -4.75 16.66
CA ASP A 150 6.74 -5.98 17.46
C ASP A 150 8.21 -6.42 17.57
N MET A 151 8.95 -6.38 16.46
CA MET A 151 10.39 -6.71 16.46
C MET A 151 11.20 -5.72 17.30
N GLU A 152 10.87 -4.42 17.25
CA GLU A 152 11.52 -3.38 18.07
C GLU A 152 11.27 -3.57 19.58
N VAL A 153 10.11 -4.12 19.97
CA VAL A 153 9.76 -4.37 21.38
C VAL A 153 10.32 -5.70 21.88
N SER A 154 10.58 -6.66 20.99
CA SER A 154 11.09 -8.00 21.36
C SER A 154 12.59 -8.09 21.66
N ILE A 155 13.34 -6.99 21.47
CA ILE A 155 14.80 -6.92 21.69
C ILE A 155 15.14 -6.77 23.18
#